data_AF-A0A2U8GTJ2-F1
#
_entry.id   AF-A0A2U8GTJ2-F1
#
_cell.length_a   1.000
_cell.length_b   1.000
_cell.length_c   1.000
_cell.angle_alpha   90.00
_cell.angle_beta   90.00
_cell.angle_gamma   90.00
#
_symmetry.space_group_name_H-M   'P 1'
#
loop_
_entity.id
_entity.type
_entity.pdbx_description
1 polymer ?
#
loop_
_entity_poly.entity_id
_entity_poly.type
_entity_poly.pdbx_seq_one_letter_code
_entity_poly.pdbx_strand_id
1 'polypeptide(L)' 'MSIFDSPIGRCEAVKEMVLLDETQAECACEHECPPGRECPLDGHFTPVSGLSEEDAELLSHKPASRKARTS' A
#
# COMPACT_ATOMS: atom_id res chain seq x y z
N MET A 1 -16.12 18.51 0.43
CA MET A 1 -16.00 17.28 -0.36
C MET A 1 -14.53 16.91 -0.34
N SER A 2 -14.15 15.90 0.43
CA SER A 2 -12.78 15.40 0.40
C SER A 2 -12.63 14.59 -0.88
N ILE A 3 -11.75 15.04 -1.77
CA ILE A 3 -11.31 14.24 -2.90
C ILE A 3 -10.56 13.06 -2.27
N PHE A 4 -11.00 11.85 -2.59
CA PHE A 4 -10.28 10.65 -2.21
C PHE A 4 -9.02 10.65 -3.08
N ASP A 5 -7.90 11.05 -2.49
CA ASP A 5 -6.60 11.11 -3.19
C ASP A 5 -5.90 9.74 -3.20
N SER A 6 -6.47 8.73 -2.52
CA SER A 6 -5.91 7.38 -2.54
C SER A 6 -5.99 6.77 -3.94
N PRO A 7 -4.90 6.12 -4.41
CA PRO A 7 -4.93 5.38 -5.66
C PRO A 7 -5.97 4.26 -5.61
N ILE A 8 -6.78 4.16 -6.67
CA ILE A 8 -7.83 3.13 -6.80
C ILE A 8 -7.58 2.26 -8.03
N GLY A 9 -7.78 0.95 -7.86
CA GLY A 9 -7.62 -0.05 -8.91
C GLY A 9 -8.92 -0.81 -9.16
N ARG A 10 -9.13 -1.29 -10.39
CA ARG A 10 -10.26 -2.19 -10.69
C ARG A 10 -9.82 -3.64 -10.52
N CYS A 11 -10.39 -4.34 -9.54
CA CYS A 11 -10.09 -5.74 -9.31
C CYS A 11 -11.06 -6.64 -10.09
N GLU A 12 -10.59 -7.33 -11.12
CA GLU A 12 -11.41 -8.25 -11.91
C GLU A 12 -11.78 -9.55 -11.15
N ALA A 13 -11.12 -9.84 -10.03
CA ALA A 13 -11.46 -10.99 -9.20
C ALA A 13 -12.79 -10.81 -8.48
N VAL A 14 -13.03 -9.61 -7.94
CA VAL A 14 -14.28 -9.24 -7.22
C VAL A 14 -15.19 -8.32 -8.03
N LYS A 15 -14.70 -7.80 -9.17
CA LYS A 15 -15.39 -6.88 -10.10
C LYS A 15 -15.75 -5.54 -9.47
N GLU A 16 -14.95 -5.09 -8.51
CA GLU A 16 -15.14 -3.85 -7.76
C GLU A 16 -13.90 -2.95 -7.85
N MET A 17 -14.08 -1.69 -7.43
CA MET A 17 -12.96 -0.76 -7.24
C MET A 17 -12.39 -0.98 -5.84
N VAL A 18 -11.09 -1.22 -5.75
CA VAL A 18 -10.36 -1.46 -4.50
C VAL A 18 -9.36 -0.34 -4.27
N LEU A 19 -9.04 -0.06 -3.00
CA LEU A 19 -7.99 0.91 -2.68
C LEU A 19 -6.63 0.23 -2.85
N LEU A 20 -5.66 0.99 -3.34
CA LEU A 20 -4.28 0.52 -3.54
C LEU A 20 -3.33 1.09 -2.48
N ASP A 21 -3.81 1.97 -1.60
CA ASP A 21 -3.07 2.52 -0.45
C ASP A 21 -3.07 1.59 0.78
N GLU A 22 -3.79 0.48 0.68
CA GLU A 22 -3.77 -0.62 1.64
C GLU A 22 -2.81 -1.74 1.18
N THR A 23 -2.46 -2.65 2.08
CA THR A 23 -1.67 -3.82 1.72
C THR A 23 -2.53 -4.85 0.99
N GLN A 24 -1.89 -5.66 0.13
CA GLN A 24 -2.58 -6.76 -0.55
C GLN A 24 -3.27 -7.73 0.44
N ALA A 25 -2.71 -7.90 1.64
CA ALA A 25 -3.27 -8.77 2.67
C ALA A 25 -4.55 -8.19 3.30
N GLU A 26 -4.62 -6.86 3.49
CA GLU A 26 -5.83 -6.17 3.95
C GLU A 26 -6.92 -6.27 2.90
N CYS A 27 -6.60 -5.95 1.64
CA CYS A 27 -7.54 -6.06 0.53
C CYS A 27 -8.09 -7.48 0.39
N ALA A 28 -7.22 -8.48 0.53
CA ALA A 28 -7.62 -9.88 0.50
C ALA A 28 -8.55 -10.26 1.67
N CYS A 29 -8.34 -9.68 2.85
CA CYS A 29 -9.19 -9.88 4.02
C CYS A 29 -10.55 -9.19 3.85
N GLU A 30 -10.57 -7.94 3.40
CA GLU A 30 -11.78 -7.13 3.22
C GLU A 30 -12.70 -7.66 2.13
N HIS A 31 -12.11 -8.13 1.02
CA HIS A 31 -12.86 -8.65 -0.12
C HIS A 31 -12.97 -10.19 -0.14
N GLU A 32 -12.55 -10.86 0.93
CA GLU A 32 -12.59 -12.32 1.06
C GLU A 32 -11.98 -13.04 -0.15
N CYS A 33 -10.82 -12.55 -0.60
CA CYS A 33 -10.17 -13.08 -1.80
C CYS A 33 -9.87 -14.58 -1.65
N PRO A 34 -10.16 -15.40 -2.67
CA PRO A 34 -9.98 -16.84 -2.57
C PRO A 34 -8.49 -17.21 -2.41
N PRO A 35 -8.14 -18.09 -1.45
CA PRO A 35 -6.76 -18.51 -1.26
C PRO A 35 -6.24 -19.29 -2.46
N GLY A 36 -4.98 -19.04 -2.83
CA GLY A 36 -4.29 -19.77 -3.91
C GLY A 36 -4.52 -19.22 -5.32
N ARG A 37 -5.17 -18.06 -5.47
CA ARG A 37 -5.23 -17.33 -6.74
C ARG A 37 -4.19 -16.22 -6.76
N GLU A 38 -3.48 -16.07 -7.89
CA GLU A 38 -2.60 -14.92 -8.11
C GLU A 38 -3.46 -13.65 -8.21
N CYS A 39 -3.11 -12.63 -7.42
CA CYS A 39 -3.84 -11.37 -7.40
C CYS A 39 -3.57 -10.61 -8.71
N PRO A 40 -4.61 -10.17 -9.45
CA PRO A 40 -4.41 -9.43 -10.69
C PRO A 40 -3.82 -8.02 -10.47
N LEU A 41 -3.84 -7.54 -9.22
CA LEU A 41 -3.29 -6.26 -8.80
C LEU A 41 -2.01 -6.44 -7.96
N ASP A 42 -1.37 -7.61 -8.05
CA ASP A 42 -0.08 -7.84 -7.43
C ASP A 42 0.95 -6.79 -7.87
N GLY A 43 1.68 -6.21 -6.91
CA GLY A 43 2.62 -5.11 -7.16
C GLY A 43 2.01 -3.71 -7.29
N HIS A 44 0.68 -3.56 -7.24
CA HIS A 44 0.02 -2.25 -7.19
C HIS A 44 -0.28 -1.75 -5.78
N PHE A 45 -0.35 -2.64 -4.80
CA PHE A 45 -0.59 -2.31 -3.40
C PHE A 45 0.66 -1.74 -2.72
N THR A 46 0.46 -0.91 -1.68
CA THR A 46 1.56 -0.49 -0.81
C THR A 46 2.13 -1.67 -0.01
N PRO A 47 3.45 -1.72 0.24
CA PRO A 47 4.05 -2.71 1.13
C PRO A 47 3.70 -2.49 2.61
N VAL A 48 3.22 -1.30 3.00
CA VAL A 48 2.89 -0.95 4.40
C VAL A 48 1.59 -0.15 4.43
N SER A 49 0.63 -0.63 5.22
CA SER A 49 -0.67 -0.01 5.45
C SER A 49 -0.53 1.35 6.12
N GLY A 50 -1.21 2.36 5.59
CA GLY A 50 -1.27 3.69 6.22
C GLY A 50 -0.05 4.57 6.01
N LEU A 51 0.81 4.26 5.03
CA LEU A 51 1.77 5.23 4.49
C LEU A 51 1.14 5.91 3.28
N SER A 52 0.86 7.21 3.40
CA SER A 52 0.52 8.05 2.24
C SER A 52 1.73 8.11 1.30
N GLU A 53 1.53 8.38 0.01
CA GLU A 53 2.62 8.49 -0.99
C GLU A 53 3.73 9.47 -0.53
N GLU A 54 3.38 10.47 0.28
CA GLU A 54 4.30 11.40 0.93
C GLU A 54 5.30 10.74 1.91
N ASP A 55 4.90 9.68 2.62
CA ASP A 55 5.76 8.93 3.54
C ASP A 55 6.69 7.96 2.78
N ALA A 56 6.23 7.40 1.66
CA ALA A 56 7.06 6.53 0.81
C ALA A 56 8.25 7.30 0.21
N GLU A 57 8.04 8.55 -0.20
CA GLU A 57 9.11 9.44 -0.67
C GLU A 57 10.10 9.77 0.46
N LEU A 58 9.61 9.99 1.69
CA LEU A 58 10.44 10.24 2.88
C LEU A 58 11.30 9.03 3.28
N LEU A 59 10.80 7.80 3.12
CA LEU A 59 11.54 6.56 3.41
C LEU A 59 12.60 6.23 2.35
N SER A 60 12.40 6.65 1.09
CA SER A 60 13.38 6.49 0.01
C SER A 60 14.61 7.41 0.22
N HIS A 61 14.46 8.48 1.00
CA HIS A 61 15.57 9.28 1.53
C HIS A 61 16.22 8.62 2.76
N LYS A 62 16.85 7.47 2.53
CA LYS A 62 17.86 6.81 3.37
C LYS A 62 18.45 7.74 4.45
N PRO A 63 18.15 7.55 5.76
CA PRO A 63 18.82 8.33 6.79
C PRO A 63 20.29 7.93 6.78
N ALA A 64 21.15 8.83 6.31
CA ALA A 64 22.58 8.71 6.48
C ALA A 64 22.87 8.70 7.98
N SER A 65 23.19 7.51 8.48
CA SER A 65 23.80 7.24 9.76
C SER A 65 24.73 8.40 10.17
N ARG A 66 24.35 9.17 11.20
CA ARG A 66 25.28 10.05 11.91
C ARG A 66 25.33 9.60 13.36
N LYS A 67 26.34 8.76 13.61
CA LYS A 67 26.94 8.37 14.90
C LYS A 67 26.58 9.32 16.05
N ALA A 68 26.05 8.73 17.12
CA ALA A 68 26.02 9.32 18.45
C ALA A 68 27.39 9.91 18.79
N ARG A 69 27.45 11.24 18.96
CA ARG A 69 28.54 11.92 19.66
C ARG A 69 28.22 11.84 21.15
N THR A 70 28.91 10.95 21.85
CA THR A 70 29.06 10.99 23.30
C THR A 70 29.70 12.32 23.69
N SER A 71 29.12 13.02 24.67
CA SER A 71 29.75 14.10 25.40
C SER A 71 29.62 13.86 26.90
#